data_AF-A0A7J2LY62-F1
#
_entry.id   AF-A0A7J2LY62-F1
#
_cell.length_a   1.000
_cell.length_b   1.000
_cell.length_c   1.000
_cell.angle_alpha   90.00
_cell.angle_beta   90.00
_cell.angle_gamma   90.00
#
_symmetry.space_group_name_H-M   'P 1'
#
loop_
_entity.id
_entity.type
_entity.pdbx_description
1 polymer ?
#
loop_
_entity_poly.entity_id
_entity_poly.type
_entity_poly.pdbx_seq_one_letter_code
_entity_poly.pdbx_strand_id
1 'polypeptide(L)'
;MSAKSGAKALVRQISAIVITFILWWLIRVVFYQPLSSIMLVRRPAVTLPDGLAILLAIVIAGLVKGIGGPLESIYRESIPEKAKAASGMTDSILDLAALAILYVALRSPVIEVIKLFTPLANVANVIYDLAFIVVGLLILYGIVKTLTE
;
A
#
# COMPACT_ATOMS: atom_id res chain seq x y z
N MET A 1 -17.35 20.07 -2.75
CA MET A 1 -17.83 19.37 -1.54
C MET A 1 -17.53 20.26 -0.35
N SER A 2 -18.44 20.35 0.63
CA SER A 2 -18.16 21.08 1.87
C SER A 2 -17.21 20.29 2.79
N ALA A 3 -16.42 20.95 3.63
CA ALA A 3 -15.53 20.38 4.65
C ALA A 3 -16.27 19.38 5.55
N LYS A 4 -17.55 19.61 5.85
CA LYS A 4 -18.40 18.69 6.60
C LYS A 4 -18.67 17.39 5.83
N SER A 5 -18.83 17.48 4.52
CA SER A 5 -18.96 16.33 3.62
C SER A 5 -17.62 15.61 3.41
N GLY A 6 -16.51 16.37 3.36
CA GLY A 6 -15.15 15.84 3.32
C GLY A 6 -14.81 15.04 4.57
N ALA A 7 -15.10 15.57 5.76
CA ALA A 7 -14.90 14.87 7.03
C ALA A 7 -15.74 13.58 7.13
N LYS A 8 -17.00 13.61 6.69
CA LYS A 8 -17.84 12.40 6.63
C LYS A 8 -17.27 11.34 5.67
N ALA A 9 -16.77 11.77 4.52
CA ALA A 9 -16.12 10.87 3.55
C ALA A 9 -14.81 10.29 4.11
N LEU A 10 -14.02 11.11 4.83
CA LEU A 10 -12.79 10.70 5.49
C LEU A 10 -13.05 9.61 6.54
N VAL A 11 -14.03 9.80 7.42
CA VAL A 11 -14.41 8.79 8.42
C VAL A 11 -14.82 7.49 7.74
N ARG A 12 -15.63 7.55 6.68
CA ARG A 12 -16.02 6.37 5.90
C ARG A 12 -14.81 5.66 5.30
N GLN A 13 -13.84 6.41 4.76
CA GLN A 13 -12.61 5.87 4.18
C GLN A 13 -11.77 5.15 5.25
N ILE A 14 -11.58 5.79 6.41
CA ILE A 14 -10.85 5.21 7.55
C ILE A 14 -11.54 3.94 8.04
N SER A 15 -12.88 3.95 8.19
CA SER A 15 -13.62 2.74 8.55
C SER A 15 -13.44 1.62 7.53
N ALA A 16 -13.47 1.92 6.23
CA ALA A 16 -13.23 0.93 5.18
C ALA A 16 -11.80 0.35 5.25
N ILE A 17 -10.79 1.19 5.52
CA ILE A 17 -9.40 0.74 5.72
C ILE A 17 -9.32 -0.19 6.93
N VAL A 18 -9.90 0.19 8.07
CA VAL A 18 -9.90 -0.62 9.30
C VAL A 18 -10.60 -1.97 9.07
N ILE A 19 -11.77 -1.98 8.44
CA ILE A 19 -12.51 -3.21 8.13
C ILE A 19 -11.67 -4.11 7.20
N THR A 20 -11.09 -3.54 6.15
CA THR A 20 -10.27 -4.31 5.19
C THR A 20 -9.00 -4.85 5.85
N PHE A 21 -8.39 -4.07 6.75
CA PHE A 21 -7.23 -4.50 7.52
C PHE A 21 -7.57 -5.64 8.49
N ILE A 22 -8.72 -5.58 9.17
CA ILE A 22 -9.22 -6.66 10.03
C ILE A 22 -9.45 -7.93 9.21
N LEU A 23 -10.07 -7.83 8.02
CA LEU A 23 -10.29 -8.98 7.13
C LEU A 23 -8.96 -9.59 6.66
N TRP A 24 -8.01 -8.75 6.26
CA TRP A 24 -6.67 -9.20 5.87
C TRP A 24 -5.93 -9.89 7.03
N TRP A 25 -6.01 -9.32 8.24
CA TRP A 25 -5.43 -9.91 9.43
C TRP A 25 -6.10 -11.24 9.80
N LEU A 26 -7.44 -11.33 9.71
CA LEU A 26 -8.18 -12.55 9.97
C LEU A 26 -7.79 -13.67 8.98
N ILE A 27 -7.59 -13.34 7.71
CA ILE A 27 -7.09 -14.30 6.72
C ILE A 27 -5.67 -14.76 7.08
N ARG A 28 -4.78 -13.84 7.47
CA ARG A 28 -3.43 -14.19 7.96
C ARG A 28 -3.48 -15.14 9.15
N VAL A 29 -4.27 -14.83 10.17
CA VAL A 29 -4.37 -15.63 11.40
C VAL A 29 -5.00 -17.00 11.11
N VAL A 30 -6.16 -17.03 10.47
CA VAL A 30 -6.93 -18.26 10.25
C VAL A 30 -6.26 -19.19 9.24
N PHE A 31 -5.69 -18.66 8.16
CA PHE A 31 -5.11 -19.49 7.10
C PHE A 31 -3.60 -19.71 7.22
N TYR A 32 -2.83 -18.83 7.88
CA TYR A 32 -1.36 -19.03 7.96
C TYR A 32 -0.88 -19.62 9.29
N GLN A 33 -1.54 -19.36 10.43
CA GLN A 33 -1.09 -19.94 11.70
C GLN A 33 -1.24 -21.48 11.73
N PRO A 34 -2.39 -22.08 11.42
CA PRO A 34 -2.56 -23.54 11.54
C PRO A 34 -1.94 -24.35 10.39
N LEU A 35 -1.77 -23.78 9.19
CA LEU A 35 -1.19 -24.49 8.03
C LEU A 35 0.35 -24.55 8.07
N SER A 36 1.00 -23.70 8.87
CA SER A 36 2.45 -23.69 9.02
C SER A 36 3.00 -24.86 9.84
N SER A 37 2.16 -25.51 10.66
CA SER A 37 2.56 -26.61 11.55
C SER A 37 2.33 -28.01 10.96
N ILE A 38 1.65 -28.15 9.81
CA ILE A 38 1.20 -29.47 9.30
C ILE A 38 1.83 -29.87 7.96
N MET A 39 2.41 -28.96 7.16
CA MET A 39 2.94 -29.31 5.83
C MET A 39 4.46 -29.19 5.70
N LEU A 40 5.14 -30.35 5.75
CA LEU A 40 6.50 -30.63 5.28
C LEU A 40 6.61 -30.77 3.74
N VAL A 41 5.55 -30.41 3.00
CA VAL A 41 5.49 -30.56 1.55
C VAL A 41 5.84 -29.22 0.89
N ARG A 42 6.74 -29.29 -0.10
CA ARG A 42 7.14 -28.20 -1.01
C ARG A 42 5.93 -27.31 -1.31
N ARG A 43 5.88 -26.13 -0.69
CA ARG A 43 4.75 -25.22 -0.85
C ARG A 43 4.65 -24.84 -2.34
N PRO A 44 3.44 -24.78 -2.92
CA PRO A 44 3.24 -24.07 -4.17
C PRO A 44 3.83 -22.68 -4.05
N ALA A 45 4.40 -22.17 -5.14
CA ALA A 45 4.99 -20.84 -5.23
C ALA A 45 4.01 -19.76 -4.69
N VAL A 46 2.74 -19.84 -5.10
CA VAL A 46 1.66 -18.99 -4.60
C VAL A 46 0.46 -19.86 -4.20
N THR A 47 -0.01 -19.74 -2.96
CA THR A 47 -1.21 -20.42 -2.48
C THR A 47 -2.45 -19.52 -2.60
N LEU A 48 -3.65 -20.10 -2.58
CA LEU A 48 -4.91 -19.34 -2.66
C LEU A 48 -5.04 -18.25 -1.56
N PRO A 49 -4.60 -18.51 -0.30
CA PRO A 49 -4.48 -17.47 0.73
C PRO A 49 -3.51 -16.33 0.36
N ASP A 50 -2.40 -16.61 -0.33
CA ASP A 50 -1.46 -15.58 -0.79
C ASP A 50 -2.12 -14.67 -1.82
N GLY A 51 -2.84 -15.24 -2.78
CA GLY A 51 -3.61 -14.48 -3.77
C GLY A 51 -4.66 -13.55 -3.13
N LEU A 52 -5.40 -14.06 -2.13
CA LEU A 52 -6.38 -13.25 -1.38
C LEU A 52 -5.70 -12.15 -0.56
N ALA A 53 -4.57 -12.45 0.09
CA ALA A 53 -3.80 -11.47 0.86
C ALA A 53 -3.25 -10.35 -0.03
N ILE A 54 -2.79 -10.68 -1.25
CA ILE A 54 -2.32 -9.71 -2.25
C ILE A 54 -3.48 -8.84 -2.74
N LEU A 55 -4.62 -9.43 -3.12
CA LEU A 55 -5.81 -8.69 -3.55
C LEU A 55 -6.26 -7.70 -2.47
N LEU A 56 -6.33 -8.14 -1.21
CA LEU A 56 -6.67 -7.28 -0.09
C LEU A 56 -5.63 -6.18 0.12
N ALA A 57 -4.34 -6.47 -0.01
CA ALA A 57 -3.30 -5.44 0.09
C ALA A 57 -3.42 -4.38 -1.01
N ILE A 58 -3.77 -4.77 -2.23
CA ILE A 58 -4.06 -3.84 -3.33
C ILE A 58 -5.28 -2.98 -2.99
N VAL A 59 -6.34 -3.58 -2.44
CA VAL A 59 -7.53 -2.85 -1.99
C VAL A 59 -7.17 -1.86 -0.88
N ILE A 60 -6.40 -2.26 0.14
CA ILE A 60 -5.95 -1.37 1.21
C ILE A 60 -5.12 -0.23 0.65
N ALA A 61 -4.16 -0.50 -0.24
CA ALA A 61 -3.35 0.52 -0.89
C ALA A 61 -4.22 1.54 -1.67
N GLY A 62 -5.23 1.05 -2.41
CA GLY A 62 -6.20 1.90 -3.10
C GLY A 62 -7.06 2.73 -2.13
N LEU A 63 -7.51 2.14 -1.02
CA LEU A 63 -8.29 2.83 0.01
C LEU A 63 -7.48 3.92 0.70
N VAL A 64 -6.20 3.66 1.00
CA VAL A 64 -5.24 4.63 1.55
C VAL A 64 -5.08 5.80 0.57
N LYS A 65 -4.82 5.53 -0.72
CA LYS A 65 -4.73 6.59 -1.73
C LYS A 65 -6.03 7.37 -1.86
N GLY A 66 -7.19 6.72 -1.73
CA GLY A 66 -8.49 7.37 -1.78
C GLY A 66 -8.78 8.34 -0.62
N ILE A 67 -7.94 8.40 0.42
CA ILE A 67 -8.02 9.44 1.47
C ILE A 67 -7.74 10.84 0.90
N GLY A 68 -6.96 10.94 -0.17
CA GLY A 68 -6.53 12.21 -0.77
C GLY A 68 -7.70 13.12 -1.15
N GLY A 69 -8.73 12.59 -1.81
CA GLY A 69 -9.90 13.36 -2.24
C GLY A 69 -10.68 14.03 -1.08
N PRO A 70 -11.07 13.28 -0.03
CA PRO A 70 -11.64 13.86 1.18
C PRO A 70 -10.76 14.94 1.83
N LEU A 71 -9.44 14.74 1.89
CA LEU A 71 -8.52 15.71 2.47
C LEU A 71 -8.39 16.96 1.60
N GLU A 72 -8.32 16.83 0.28
CA GLU A 72 -8.33 17.97 -0.65
C GLU A 72 -9.56 18.86 -0.43
N SER A 73 -10.74 18.23 -0.28
CA SER A 73 -11.98 18.96 -0.02
C SER A 73 -11.94 19.73 1.30
N ILE A 74 -11.28 19.20 2.33
CA ILE A 74 -11.13 19.87 3.62
C ILE A 74 -10.14 21.04 3.49
N TYR A 75 -9.00 20.82 2.82
CA TYR A 75 -7.98 21.85 2.64
C TYR A 75 -8.47 23.03 1.80
N ARG A 76 -9.23 22.77 0.72
CA ARG A 76 -9.80 23.84 -0.12
C ARG A 76 -10.71 24.79 0.64
N GLU A 77 -11.40 24.32 1.68
CA GLU A 77 -12.32 25.14 2.47
C GLU A 77 -11.66 25.74 3.71
N SER A 78 -10.71 25.04 4.32
CA SER A 78 -10.05 25.47 5.56
C SER A 78 -8.84 26.37 5.32
N ILE A 79 -8.06 26.09 4.26
CA ILE A 79 -6.82 26.80 3.92
C ILE A 79 -6.69 26.96 2.39
N PRO A 80 -7.61 27.69 1.73
CA PRO A 80 -7.71 27.75 0.27
C PRO A 80 -6.40 28.11 -0.43
N GLU A 81 -5.64 29.06 0.14
CA GLU A 81 -4.37 29.52 -0.43
C GLU A 81 -3.28 28.44 -0.47
N LYS A 82 -3.30 27.51 0.49
CA LYS A 82 -2.32 26.41 0.61
C LYS A 82 -2.90 25.06 0.22
N ALA A 83 -4.16 25.00 -0.19
CA ALA A 83 -4.88 23.76 -0.38
C ALA A 83 -4.23 22.84 -1.41
N LYS A 84 -3.73 23.40 -2.51
CA LYS A 84 -3.06 22.64 -3.58
C LYS A 84 -1.74 22.02 -3.10
N ALA A 85 -0.92 22.80 -2.41
CA ALA A 85 0.35 22.33 -1.86
C ALA A 85 0.14 21.28 -0.75
N ALA A 86 -0.79 21.54 0.18
CA ALA A 86 -1.13 20.61 1.25
C ALA A 86 -1.71 19.29 0.71
N SER A 87 -2.58 19.35 -0.30
CA SER A 87 -3.12 18.17 -0.96
C SER A 87 -2.06 17.38 -1.70
N GLY A 88 -1.18 18.03 -2.48
CA GLY A 88 -0.11 17.34 -3.21
C GLY A 88 0.91 16.66 -2.30
N MET A 89 1.28 17.32 -1.19
CA MET A 89 2.14 16.71 -0.17
C MET A 89 1.46 15.50 0.48
N THR A 90 0.19 15.64 0.83
CA THR A 90 -0.58 14.56 1.47
C THR A 90 -0.74 13.36 0.53
N ASP A 91 -1.06 13.59 -0.75
CA ASP A 91 -1.15 12.52 -1.75
C ASP A 91 0.16 11.77 -1.91
N SER A 92 1.29 12.49 -1.90
CA SER A 92 2.62 11.85 -1.98
C SER A 92 2.92 11.01 -0.73
N ILE A 93 2.50 11.45 0.46
CA ILE A 93 2.60 10.67 1.70
C ILE A 93 1.71 9.41 1.63
N LEU A 94 0.49 9.53 1.10
CA LEU A 94 -0.42 8.41 0.90
C LEU A 94 0.14 7.42 -0.14
N ASP A 95 0.81 7.90 -1.18
CA ASP A 95 1.51 7.07 -2.16
C ASP A 95 2.67 6.30 -1.52
N LEU A 96 3.44 6.90 -0.60
CA LEU A 96 4.45 6.18 0.18
C LEU A 96 3.83 5.09 1.06
N ALA A 97 2.72 5.39 1.74
CA ALA A 97 2.02 4.42 2.58
C ALA A 97 1.48 3.25 1.74
N ALA A 98 0.87 3.54 0.59
CA ALA A 98 0.41 2.53 -0.36
C ALA A 98 1.58 1.69 -0.90
N LEU A 99 2.69 2.33 -1.27
CA LEU A 99 3.90 1.65 -1.73
C LEU A 99 4.46 0.69 -0.67
N ALA A 100 4.49 1.08 0.61
CA ALA A 100 4.94 0.24 1.70
C ALA A 100 4.05 -1.01 1.89
N ILE A 101 2.73 -0.86 1.76
CA ILE A 101 1.79 -1.98 1.81
C ILE A 101 2.05 -2.95 0.64
N LEU A 102 2.19 -2.41 -0.57
CA LEU A 102 2.47 -3.21 -1.77
C LEU A 102 3.84 -3.90 -1.69
N TYR A 103 4.85 -3.23 -1.14
CA TYR A 103 6.18 -3.80 -0.93
C TYR A 103 6.13 -5.09 -0.10
N VAL A 104 5.37 -5.08 0.99
CA VAL A 104 5.24 -6.26 1.86
C VAL A 104 4.40 -7.34 1.18
N ALA A 105 3.31 -6.96 0.52
CA ALA A 105 2.36 -7.92 -0.05
C ALA A 105 2.88 -8.61 -1.32
N LEU A 106 3.60 -7.89 -2.17
CA LEU A 106 4.08 -8.40 -3.46
C LEU A 106 5.45 -9.10 -3.37
N ARG A 107 6.11 -9.08 -2.21
CA ARG A 107 7.48 -9.58 -2.05
C ARG A 107 7.64 -11.03 -2.50
N SER A 108 6.87 -11.95 -1.90
CA SER A 108 6.93 -13.37 -2.25
C SER A 108 6.66 -13.64 -3.74
N PRO A 109 5.50 -13.25 -4.31
CA PRO A 109 5.17 -13.59 -5.68
C PRO A 109 6.12 -12.95 -6.69
N VAL A 110 6.53 -11.69 -6.48
CA VAL A 110 7.41 -10.99 -7.42
C VAL A 110 8.82 -11.60 -7.39
N ILE A 111 9.35 -11.93 -6.21
CA ILE A 111 10.65 -12.60 -6.11
C ILE A 111 10.63 -13.96 -6.80
N GLU A 112 9.54 -14.73 -6.66
CA GLU A 112 9.41 -16.01 -7.34
C GLU A 112 9.37 -15.87 -8.86
N VAL A 113 8.64 -14.87 -9.37
CA VAL A 113 8.65 -14.55 -10.80
C VAL A 113 10.07 -14.17 -11.26
N ILE A 114 10.78 -13.31 -10.51
CA ILE A 114 12.16 -12.92 -10.88
C ILE A 114 13.10 -14.14 -10.87
N LYS A 115 12.93 -15.07 -9.94
CA LYS A 115 13.70 -16.33 -9.88
C LYS A 115 13.47 -17.24 -11.10
N LEU A 116 12.37 -17.11 -11.84
CA LEU A 116 12.19 -17.82 -13.11
C LEU A 116 13.19 -17.36 -14.17
N PHE A 117 13.65 -16.12 -14.07
CA PHE A 117 14.56 -15.49 -15.04
C PHE A 117 15.99 -15.34 -14.54
N THR A 118 16.27 -15.64 -13.26
CA THR A 118 17.62 -15.57 -12.70
C THR A 118 17.93 -16.79 -11.81
N PRO A 119 19.08 -17.47 -12.02
CA PRO A 119 19.47 -18.62 -11.20
C PRO A 119 19.94 -18.22 -9.79
N LEU A 120 20.14 -16.93 -9.52
CA LEU A 120 20.67 -16.42 -8.26
C LEU A 120 19.55 -15.86 -7.37
N ALA A 121 19.10 -16.65 -6.40
CA ALA A 121 18.03 -16.27 -5.46
C ALA A 121 18.29 -14.95 -4.70
N ASN A 122 19.55 -14.61 -4.45
CA ASN A 122 19.94 -13.37 -3.79
C ASN A 122 19.74 -12.14 -4.70
N VAL A 123 19.98 -12.30 -6.01
CA VAL A 123 19.81 -11.22 -6.98
C VAL A 123 18.34 -10.83 -7.11
N ALA A 124 17.41 -11.78 -7.04
CA ALA A 124 15.98 -11.51 -7.08
C ALA A 124 15.48 -10.64 -5.91
N ASN A 125 15.99 -10.87 -4.70
CA ASN A 125 15.68 -10.04 -3.53
C ASN A 125 16.23 -8.62 -3.70
N VAL A 126 17.49 -8.51 -4.12
CA VAL A 126 18.17 -7.21 -4.29
C VAL A 126 17.48 -6.37 -5.37
N ILE A 127 17.11 -6.97 -6.50
CA ILE A 127 16.39 -6.27 -7.57
C ILE A 127 15.03 -5.78 -7.08
N TYR A 128 14.29 -6.63 -6.35
CA TYR A 128 13.00 -6.26 -5.78
C TYR A 128 13.12 -5.08 -4.81
N ASP A 129 14.05 -5.16 -3.86
CA ASP A 129 14.27 -4.11 -2.87
C ASP A 129 14.73 -2.80 -3.54
N LEU A 130 15.64 -2.87 -4.53
CA LEU A 130 16.09 -1.72 -5.31
C LEU A 130 14.94 -1.05 -6.07
N ALA A 131 14.07 -1.83 -6.72
CA ALA A 131 12.95 -1.27 -7.49
C ALA A 131 12.02 -0.45 -6.58
N PHE A 132 11.68 -0.97 -5.41
CA PHE A 132 10.85 -0.26 -4.44
C PHE A 132 11.54 0.95 -3.82
N ILE A 133 12.85 0.86 -3.53
CA ILE A 133 13.65 1.98 -3.04
C ILE A 133 13.66 3.12 -4.08
N VAL A 134 13.91 2.81 -5.36
CA VAL A 134 13.91 3.82 -6.43
C VAL A 134 12.56 4.50 -6.54
N VAL A 135 11.46 3.74 -6.56
CA VAL A 135 10.11 4.33 -6.59
C VAL A 135 9.84 5.18 -5.35
N GLY A 136 10.22 4.72 -4.15
CA GLY A 136 10.09 5.47 -2.91
C GLY A 136 10.88 6.78 -2.92
N LEU A 137 12.11 6.76 -3.43
CA LEU A 137 12.95 7.95 -3.59
C LEU A 137 12.36 8.95 -4.59
N LEU A 138 11.75 8.49 -5.69
CA LEU A 138 11.06 9.36 -6.64
C LEU A 138 9.85 10.06 -6.00
N ILE A 139 9.09 9.35 -5.15
CA ILE A 139 7.97 9.97 -4.41
C ILE A 139 8.49 10.97 -3.38
N LEU A 140 9.53 10.62 -2.63
CA LEU A 140 10.19 11.54 -1.69
C LEU A 140 10.71 12.80 -2.39
N TYR A 141 11.31 12.65 -3.56
CA TYR A 141 11.72 13.77 -4.39
C TYR A 141 10.51 14.64 -4.78
N GLY A 142 9.37 14.04 -5.14
CA GLY A 142 8.12 14.76 -5.40
C GLY A 142 7.63 15.59 -4.20
N ILE A 143 7.75 15.04 -2.97
CA ILE A 143 7.44 15.76 -1.73
C ILE A 143 8.36 16.97 -1.57
N VAL A 144 9.68 16.75 -1.66
CA VAL A 144 10.67 17.83 -1.51
C VAL A 144 10.45 18.91 -2.54
N LYS A 145 10.24 18.54 -3.81
CA LYS A 145 9.95 19.46 -4.90
C LYS A 145 8.73 20.33 -4.60
N THR A 146 7.63 19.73 -4.12
CA THR A 146 6.40 20.44 -3.75
C THR A 146 6.58 21.37 -2.54
N LEU A 147 7.56 21.11 -1.67
CA LEU A 147 7.88 21.96 -0.52
C LEU A 147 8.83 23.11 -0.86
N THR A 148 9.61 22.98 -1.93
CA THR A 148 10.62 23.96 -2.36
C THR A 148 10.16 24.87 -3.49
N GLU A 149 9.08 24.51 -4.19
CA GLU A 149 8.40 25.33 -5.21
C GLU A 149 7.17 26.04 -4.62
#